data_AF-A0A1H2ZY71-F1
#
_entry.id   AF-A0A1H2ZY71-F1
#
_cell.length_a   1.000
_cell.length_b   1.000
_cell.length_c   1.000
_cell.angle_alpha   90.00
_cell.angle_beta   90.00
_cell.angle_gamma   90.00
#
_symmetry.space_group_name_H-M   'P 1'
#
loop_
_entity.id
_entity.type
_entity.pdbx_description
1 polymer ?
#
loop_
_entity_poly.entity_id
_entity_poly.type
_entity_poly.pdbx_seq_one_letter_code
_entity_poly.pdbx_strand_id
1 'polypeptide(L)'
;MMLVNKLGGSLEEQVAALLHDISHTAFSHVIDYVLGYKEENYHEIIYEQIVVRSSIPDTLQKAGLNWEDILLDESQWTLLEQSAPQLCADRVDYTLRDLYAYGDITLQEAQYFSNQLVAFDGQMVCNDPLAAEWFVNTYYKEVVGFFMDPLNMFGNDQLAKTLSFALQKDILSIEDFLKEDEDVIHLLEESGDSSITSMLHTLCNSKVEEGTLSCYDVHQTTKTRLIDPLVVVSSQLVPVSNLSANAKMLTEQAKETIEKGIYIKFCSKQ
;
A
#
# COMPACT_ATOMS: atom_id res chain seq x y z
N MET A 1 1.33 15.46 0.87
CA MET A 1 1.64 14.72 2.12
C MET A 1 2.46 15.59 3.09
N MET A 2 2.14 15.61 4.40
CA MET A 2 2.82 16.50 5.37
C MET A 2 4.29 16.11 5.64
N LEU A 3 4.66 14.85 5.45
CA LEU A 3 6.02 14.36 5.68
C LEU A 3 7.03 14.98 4.70
N VAL A 4 6.69 15.11 3.42
CA VAL A 4 7.52 15.77 2.41
C VAL A 4 7.82 17.22 2.80
N ASN A 5 6.80 17.97 3.26
CA ASN A 5 6.96 19.34 3.75
C ASN A 5 7.92 19.40 4.95
N LYS A 6 7.75 18.50 5.93
CA LYS A 6 8.62 18.41 7.11
C LYS A 6 10.09 18.22 6.74
N LEU A 7 10.36 17.46 5.68
CA LEU A 7 11.71 17.16 5.20
C LEU A 7 12.27 18.24 4.27
N GLY A 8 11.52 19.30 4.00
CA GLY A 8 11.96 20.43 3.18
C GLY A 8 11.76 20.24 1.68
N GLY A 9 10.90 19.31 1.26
CA GLY A 9 10.52 19.14 -0.14
C GLY A 9 9.90 20.40 -0.74
N SER A 10 10.05 20.59 -2.05
CA SER A 10 9.55 21.77 -2.74
C SER A 10 8.01 21.86 -2.70
N LEU A 11 7.46 23.01 -3.10
CA LEU A 11 6.00 23.14 -3.20
C LEU A 11 5.43 22.13 -4.21
N GLU A 12 6.12 21.97 -5.33
CA GLU A 12 5.79 21.03 -6.39
C GLU A 12 5.81 19.58 -5.89
N GLU A 13 6.84 19.19 -5.14
CA GLU A 13 6.93 17.84 -4.54
C GLU A 13 5.82 17.61 -3.50
N GLN A 14 5.46 18.64 -2.74
CA GLN A 14 4.34 18.57 -1.80
C GLN A 14 2.99 18.41 -2.50
N VAL A 15 2.81 19.05 -3.67
CA VAL A 15 1.64 18.89 -4.53
C VAL A 15 1.59 17.48 -5.09
N ALA A 16 2.69 16.99 -5.68
CA ALA A 16 2.80 15.62 -6.17
C ALA A 16 2.46 14.61 -5.05
N ALA A 17 3.07 14.78 -3.87
CA ALA A 17 2.82 13.91 -2.73
C ALA A 17 1.41 14.00 -2.15
N LEU A 18 0.71 15.12 -2.35
CA LEU A 18 -0.71 15.22 -1.97
C LEU A 18 -1.60 14.46 -2.96
N LEU A 19 -1.19 14.40 -4.22
CA LEU A 19 -1.99 13.90 -5.32
C LEU A 19 -1.57 12.52 -5.83
N HIS A 20 -0.54 11.88 -5.27
CA HIS A 20 0.01 10.61 -5.78
C HIS A 20 -1.03 9.48 -5.90
N ASP A 21 -1.99 9.42 -4.98
CA ASP A 21 -2.97 8.33 -4.87
C ASP A 21 -4.39 8.68 -5.37
N ILE A 22 -4.60 9.85 -6.01
CA ILE A 22 -5.95 10.32 -6.38
C ILE A 22 -6.70 9.41 -7.37
N SER A 23 -5.97 8.52 -8.05
CA SER A 23 -6.51 7.61 -9.05
C SER A 23 -6.75 6.21 -8.50
N HIS A 24 -6.52 5.96 -7.20
CA HIS A 24 -6.97 4.72 -6.59
C HIS A 24 -8.48 4.54 -6.77
N THR A 25 -8.85 3.30 -7.06
CA THR A 25 -10.24 2.88 -7.25
C THR A 25 -10.84 2.40 -5.95
N ALA A 26 -12.15 2.14 -5.97
CA ALA A 26 -12.82 1.39 -4.91
C ALA A 26 -12.01 0.13 -4.54
N PHE A 27 -11.81 -0.08 -3.24
CA PHE A 27 -11.03 -1.15 -2.63
C PHE A 27 -9.53 -1.16 -3.03
N SER A 28 -9.00 0.01 -3.42
CA SER A 28 -7.57 0.21 -3.72
C SER A 28 -7.04 -0.79 -4.74
N HIS A 29 -6.12 -1.68 -4.36
CA HIS A 29 -5.45 -2.63 -5.26
C HIS A 29 -6.31 -3.83 -5.69
N VAL A 30 -7.53 -4.00 -5.18
CA VAL A 30 -8.36 -5.15 -5.58
C VAL A 30 -8.68 -5.14 -7.08
N ILE A 31 -8.77 -3.95 -7.69
CA ILE A 31 -8.95 -3.81 -9.15
C ILE A 31 -7.81 -4.47 -9.95
N ASP A 32 -6.58 -4.44 -9.43
CA ASP A 32 -5.43 -5.03 -10.09
C ASP A 32 -5.63 -6.54 -10.25
N TYR A 33 -6.16 -7.21 -9.23
CA TYR A 33 -6.49 -8.64 -9.28
C TYR A 33 -7.70 -8.93 -10.18
N VAL A 34 -8.69 -8.04 -10.21
CA VAL A 34 -9.89 -8.16 -11.07
C VAL A 34 -9.50 -8.09 -12.55
N LEU A 35 -8.57 -7.20 -12.91
CA LEU A 35 -8.13 -6.99 -14.30
C LEU A 35 -6.88 -7.81 -14.67
N GLY A 36 -6.24 -8.46 -13.70
CA GLY A 36 -5.05 -9.28 -13.91
C GLY A 36 -3.74 -8.49 -14.05
N TYR A 37 -3.65 -7.27 -13.52
CA TYR A 37 -2.43 -6.46 -13.45
C TYR A 37 -1.53 -6.94 -12.31
N LYS A 38 -0.41 -7.58 -12.65
CA LYS A 38 0.50 -8.18 -11.66
C LYS A 38 1.40 -7.18 -10.93
N GLU A 39 1.63 -6.02 -11.51
CA GLU A 39 2.51 -4.99 -10.94
C GLU A 39 1.79 -4.14 -9.87
N GLU A 40 0.47 -4.34 -9.70
CA GLU A 40 -0.40 -3.59 -8.78
C GLU A 40 -0.40 -2.08 -9.08
N ASN A 41 -0.47 -1.71 -10.36
CA ASN A 41 -0.24 -0.35 -10.85
C ASN A 41 -1.36 0.20 -11.76
N TYR A 42 -2.58 -0.34 -11.67
CA TYR A 42 -3.70 0.17 -12.46
C TYR A 42 -4.00 1.65 -12.19
N HIS A 43 -3.86 2.08 -10.94
CA HIS A 43 -4.04 3.47 -10.53
C HIS A 43 -3.04 4.41 -11.25
N GLU A 44 -1.79 3.98 -11.48
CA GLU A 44 -0.81 4.73 -12.28
C GLU A 44 -1.27 4.84 -13.76
N ILE A 45 -1.80 3.75 -14.32
CA ILE A 45 -2.24 3.71 -15.74
C ILE A 45 -3.36 4.72 -16.02
N ILE A 46 -4.31 4.88 -15.09
CA ILE A 46 -5.44 5.80 -15.26
C ILE A 46 -5.16 7.20 -14.71
N TYR A 47 -4.00 7.43 -14.11
CA TYR A 47 -3.67 8.64 -13.36
C TYR A 47 -3.88 9.93 -14.17
N GLU A 48 -3.26 10.03 -15.34
CA GLU A 48 -3.38 11.20 -16.23
C GLU A 48 -4.85 11.46 -16.61
N GLN A 49 -5.60 10.40 -16.94
CA GLN A 49 -7.01 10.52 -17.28
C GLN A 49 -7.83 11.10 -16.12
N ILE A 50 -7.55 10.67 -14.89
CA ILE A 50 -8.24 11.17 -13.68
C ILE A 50 -7.88 12.64 -13.45
N VAL A 51 -6.59 13.00 -13.54
CA VAL A 51 -6.13 14.39 -13.40
C VAL A 51 -6.82 15.30 -14.42
N VAL A 52 -6.76 14.96 -15.71
CA VAL A 52 -7.30 15.78 -16.80
C VAL A 52 -8.82 16.00 -16.67
N ARG A 53 -9.56 15.03 -16.13
CA ARG A 53 -11.01 15.13 -15.93
C ARG A 53 -11.42 15.85 -14.64
N SER A 54 -10.46 16.21 -13.80
CA SER A 54 -10.70 16.87 -12.51
C SER A 54 -10.54 18.39 -12.60
N SER A 55 -10.72 19.07 -11.47
CA SER A 55 -10.40 20.50 -11.32
C SER A 55 -8.91 20.77 -11.02
N ILE A 56 -8.08 19.73 -10.92
CA ILE A 56 -6.66 19.83 -10.54
C ILE A 56 -5.86 20.68 -11.55
N PRO A 57 -5.94 20.45 -12.88
CA PRO A 57 -5.20 21.25 -13.86
C PRO A 57 -5.48 22.76 -13.73
N ASP A 58 -6.76 23.13 -13.68
CA ASP A 58 -7.21 24.52 -13.53
C ASP A 58 -6.75 25.14 -12.20
N THR A 59 -6.75 24.35 -11.13
CA THR A 59 -6.35 24.81 -9.79
C THR A 59 -4.86 25.09 -9.73
N LEU A 60 -4.03 24.18 -10.28
CA LEU A 60 -2.58 24.35 -10.34
C LEU A 60 -2.21 25.50 -11.28
N GLN A 61 -2.86 25.62 -12.44
CA GLN A 61 -2.63 26.74 -13.35
C GLN A 61 -2.93 28.10 -12.70
N LYS A 62 -4.03 28.22 -11.94
CA LYS A 62 -4.36 29.45 -11.18
C LYS A 62 -3.32 29.79 -10.12
N ALA A 63 -2.62 28.79 -9.60
CA ALA A 63 -1.50 28.97 -8.68
C ALA A 63 -0.16 29.26 -9.39
N GLY A 64 -0.13 29.30 -10.73
CA GLY A 64 1.08 29.50 -11.52
C GLY A 64 1.95 28.26 -11.67
N LEU A 65 1.39 27.07 -11.44
CA LEU A 65 2.07 25.78 -11.53
C LEU A 65 1.66 25.05 -12.81
N ASN A 66 2.61 24.36 -13.45
CA ASN A 66 2.31 23.44 -14.54
C ASN A 66 2.05 22.04 -13.97
N TRP A 67 0.83 21.54 -14.11
CA TRP A 67 0.47 20.23 -13.57
C TRP A 67 1.18 19.07 -14.29
N GLU A 68 1.46 19.20 -15.59
CA GLU A 68 2.13 18.15 -16.37
C GLU A 68 3.55 17.93 -15.84
N ASP A 69 4.28 19.03 -15.61
CA ASP A 69 5.64 19.00 -15.07
C ASP A 69 5.68 18.41 -13.64
N ILE A 70 4.59 18.53 -12.88
CA ILE A 70 4.52 18.07 -11.49
C ILE A 70 4.06 16.62 -11.39
N LEU A 71 3.10 16.21 -12.21
CA LEU A 71 2.31 15.00 -11.97
C LEU A 71 2.55 13.87 -12.98
N LEU A 72 3.19 14.13 -14.13
CA LEU A 72 3.42 13.09 -15.17
C LEU A 72 4.79 12.39 -15.07
N ASP A 73 5.70 12.91 -14.26
CA ASP A 73 6.99 12.28 -13.98
C ASP A 73 7.25 12.28 -12.47
N GLU A 74 6.87 11.20 -11.79
CA GLU A 74 7.10 11.04 -10.36
C GLU A 74 8.58 10.85 -10.01
N SER A 75 9.40 10.37 -10.96
CA SER A 75 10.80 9.99 -10.69
C SER A 75 11.69 11.17 -10.26
N GLN A 76 11.23 12.39 -10.50
CA GLN A 76 11.89 13.62 -10.02
C GLN A 76 11.67 13.89 -8.52
N TRP A 77 10.65 13.28 -7.90
CA TRP A 77 10.22 13.52 -6.52
C TRP A 77 10.78 12.47 -5.56
N THR A 78 12.08 12.62 -5.27
CA THR A 78 12.87 11.61 -4.55
C THR A 78 12.57 11.49 -3.04
N LEU A 79 11.81 12.43 -2.45
CA LEU A 79 11.26 12.27 -1.10
C LEU A 79 9.88 11.60 -1.13
N LEU A 80 9.07 11.86 -2.16
CA LEU A 80 7.76 11.23 -2.33
C LEU A 80 7.90 9.72 -2.51
N GLU A 81 8.60 9.30 -3.55
CA GLU A 81 8.73 7.90 -3.93
C GLU A 81 10.18 7.49 -4.20
N GLN A 82 10.54 6.27 -3.82
CA GLN A 82 11.85 5.66 -4.03
C GLN A 82 11.66 4.16 -4.20
N SER A 83 12.43 3.54 -5.08
CA SER A 83 12.40 2.09 -5.19
C SER A 83 12.73 1.40 -3.86
N ALA A 84 12.02 0.30 -3.57
CA ALA A 84 12.40 -0.55 -2.45
C ALA A 84 13.88 -0.99 -2.60
N PRO A 85 14.66 -1.05 -1.51
CA PRO A 85 14.23 -1.03 -0.11
C PRO A 85 14.43 0.32 0.62
N GLN A 86 14.66 1.42 -0.11
CA GLN A 86 14.93 2.75 0.48
C GLN A 86 13.68 3.30 1.20
N LEU A 87 13.78 4.35 2.02
CA LEU A 87 12.58 5.03 2.54
C LEU A 87 11.99 5.96 1.48
N CYS A 88 10.67 6.11 1.46
CA CYS A 88 9.95 7.16 0.75
C CYS A 88 8.79 7.66 1.62
N ALA A 89 8.17 8.78 1.24
CA ALA A 89 7.14 9.40 2.06
C ALA A 89 5.88 8.54 2.11
N ASP A 90 5.45 7.96 0.99
CA ASP A 90 4.30 7.05 0.95
C ASP A 90 4.46 5.89 1.95
N ARG A 91 5.55 5.13 1.82
CA ARG A 91 5.82 3.96 2.66
C ARG A 91 6.02 4.26 4.14
N VAL A 92 6.50 5.46 4.48
CA VAL A 92 6.54 5.88 5.89
C VAL A 92 5.15 6.27 6.36
N ASP A 93 4.38 6.96 5.53
CA ASP A 93 3.10 7.54 5.89
C ASP A 93 2.04 6.46 6.11
N TYR A 94 1.86 5.49 5.21
CA TYR A 94 0.91 4.40 5.44
C TYR A 94 1.32 3.55 6.65
N THR A 95 2.60 3.15 6.77
CA THR A 95 3.04 2.28 7.88
C THR A 95 2.81 2.89 9.24
N LEU A 96 3.11 4.18 9.41
CA LEU A 96 2.86 4.86 10.69
C LEU A 96 1.37 5.10 10.94
N ARG A 97 0.62 5.43 9.89
CA ARG A 97 -0.81 5.74 9.99
C ARG A 97 -1.62 4.50 10.32
N ASP A 98 -1.39 3.42 9.59
CA ASP A 98 -2.18 2.19 9.64
C ASP A 98 -1.93 1.48 10.96
N LEU A 99 -0.66 1.27 11.34
CA LEU A 99 -0.34 0.63 12.61
C LEU A 99 -0.72 1.50 13.83
N TYR A 100 -0.80 2.82 13.68
CA TYR A 100 -1.38 3.67 14.72
C TYR A 100 -2.90 3.46 14.80
N ALA A 101 -3.59 3.45 13.66
CA ALA A 101 -5.03 3.23 13.59
C ALA A 101 -5.44 1.85 14.11
N TYR A 102 -4.62 0.82 13.88
CA TYR A 102 -4.84 -0.54 14.37
C TYR A 102 -4.46 -0.73 15.84
N GLY A 103 -3.72 0.23 16.42
CA GLY A 103 -3.30 0.21 17.82
C GLY A 103 -2.02 -0.59 18.09
N ASP A 104 -1.28 -0.97 17.05
CA ASP A 104 0.01 -1.67 17.14
C ASP A 104 1.17 -0.76 17.55
N ILE A 105 1.05 0.54 17.26
CA ILE A 105 1.97 1.58 17.73
C ILE A 105 1.21 2.75 18.33
N THR A 106 1.89 3.48 19.22
CA THR A 106 1.37 4.72 19.80
C THR A 106 1.71 5.93 18.94
N LEU A 107 0.93 7.01 19.09
CA LEU A 107 1.25 8.30 18.46
C LEU A 107 2.65 8.81 18.87
N GLN A 108 3.10 8.50 20.09
CA GLN A 108 4.41 8.90 20.59
C GLN A 108 5.54 8.18 19.86
N GLU A 109 5.38 6.88 19.58
CA GLU A 109 6.34 6.11 18.78
C GLU A 109 6.38 6.61 17.32
N ALA A 110 5.22 6.84 16.71
CA ALA A 110 5.14 7.39 15.36
C ALA A 110 5.81 8.77 15.25
N GLN A 111 5.56 9.66 16.21
CA GLN A 111 6.21 10.97 16.28
C GLN A 111 7.70 10.87 16.56
N TYR A 112 8.13 9.95 17.42
CA TYR A 112 9.54 9.69 17.69
C TYR A 112 10.28 9.33 16.40
N PHE A 113 9.79 8.33 15.66
CA PHE A 113 10.41 7.91 14.41
C PHE A 113 10.38 9.01 13.35
N SER A 114 9.25 9.70 13.18
CA SER A 114 9.14 10.83 12.24
C SER A 114 10.14 11.96 12.55
N ASN A 115 10.57 12.13 13.80
CA ASN A 115 11.61 13.11 14.17
C ASN A 115 13.04 12.64 13.88
N GLN A 116 13.25 11.36 13.58
CA GLN A 116 14.57 10.83 13.18
C GLN A 116 14.81 10.92 11.67
N LEU A 117 13.77 11.18 10.88
CA LEU A 117 13.85 11.31 9.43
C LEU A 117 14.46 12.66 9.03
N VAL A 118 15.39 12.62 8.10
CA VAL A 118 15.98 13.81 7.46
C VAL A 118 16.14 13.59 5.96
N ALA A 119 16.13 14.69 5.20
CA ALA A 119 16.55 14.67 3.81
C ALA A 119 18.07 14.81 3.72
N PHE A 120 18.73 13.91 2.99
CA PHE A 120 20.16 13.94 2.71
C PHE A 120 20.38 13.63 1.23
N ASP A 121 20.99 14.57 0.50
CA ASP A 121 21.20 14.47 -0.96
C ASP A 121 19.95 14.05 -1.75
N GLY A 122 18.79 14.63 -1.40
CA GLY A 122 17.50 14.36 -2.03
C GLY A 122 16.82 13.07 -1.57
N GLN A 123 17.43 12.28 -0.69
CA GLN A 123 16.87 11.03 -0.19
C GLN A 123 16.35 11.16 1.25
N MET A 124 15.29 10.44 1.56
CA MET A 124 14.84 10.27 2.94
C MET A 124 15.72 9.24 3.66
N VAL A 125 16.35 9.66 4.75
CA VAL A 125 17.25 8.82 5.55
C VAL A 125 16.95 8.98 7.05
N CYS A 126 17.47 8.08 7.87
CA CYS A 126 17.31 8.11 9.32
C CYS A 126 18.60 8.59 10.02
N ASN A 127 18.47 9.38 11.08
CA ASN A 127 19.61 9.80 11.90
C ASN A 127 20.01 8.79 12.98
N ASP A 128 19.09 7.95 13.42
CA ASP A 128 19.28 7.04 14.55
C ASP A 128 19.17 5.57 14.08
N PRO A 129 20.26 4.78 14.18
CA PRO A 129 20.22 3.36 13.85
C PRO A 129 19.14 2.58 14.62
N LEU A 130 18.86 2.94 15.88
CA LEU A 130 17.86 2.25 16.68
C LEU A 130 16.44 2.54 16.19
N ALA A 131 16.17 3.79 15.80
CA ALA A 131 14.90 4.16 15.20
C ALA A 131 14.71 3.54 13.81
N ALA A 132 15.78 3.42 13.01
CA ALA A 132 15.74 2.72 11.73
C ALA A 132 15.42 1.23 11.92
N GLU A 133 16.06 0.55 12.89
CA GLU A 133 15.75 -0.84 13.23
C GLU A 133 14.31 -1.00 13.72
N TRP A 134 13.84 -0.08 14.58
CA TRP A 134 12.46 -0.05 15.03
C TRP A 134 11.50 0.04 13.83
N PHE A 135 11.79 0.90 12.85
CA PHE A 135 10.93 1.03 11.68
C PHE A 135 10.95 -0.21 10.78
N VAL A 136 12.10 -0.90 10.64
CA VAL A 136 12.16 -2.20 9.94
C VAL A 136 11.20 -3.20 10.59
N ASN A 137 11.23 -3.32 11.92
CA ASN A 137 10.32 -4.19 12.65
C ASN A 137 8.85 -3.77 12.49
N THR A 138 8.57 -2.47 12.61
CA THR A 138 7.22 -1.90 12.45
C THR A 138 6.68 -2.13 11.04
N TYR A 139 7.46 -1.85 10.00
CA TYR A 139 7.10 -2.09 8.60
C TYR A 139 6.73 -3.56 8.33
N TYR A 140 7.49 -4.51 8.87
CA TYR A 140 7.18 -5.93 8.67
C TYR A 140 6.00 -6.44 9.51
N LYS A 141 5.61 -5.77 10.61
CA LYS A 141 4.32 -6.06 11.26
C LYS A 141 3.15 -5.78 10.33
N GLU A 142 3.25 -4.74 9.51
CA GLU A 142 2.22 -4.41 8.54
C GLU A 142 2.32 -5.33 7.32
N VAL A 143 3.46 -5.39 6.64
CA VAL A 143 3.61 -6.17 5.40
C VAL A 143 3.38 -7.66 5.63
N VAL A 144 4.02 -8.24 6.64
CA VAL A 144 3.92 -9.69 6.90
C VAL A 144 2.79 -9.99 7.88
N GLY A 145 2.60 -9.17 8.91
CA GLY A 145 1.59 -9.43 9.94
C GLY A 145 0.16 -9.03 9.55
N PHE A 146 -0.01 -8.01 8.69
CA PHE A 146 -1.34 -7.52 8.31
C PHE A 146 -1.67 -7.80 6.85
N PHE A 147 -0.88 -7.33 5.87
CA PHE A 147 -1.19 -7.55 4.45
C PHE A 147 -1.20 -9.03 4.07
N MET A 148 -0.28 -9.81 4.65
CA MET A 148 -0.23 -11.26 4.43
C MET A 148 -1.10 -12.07 5.41
N ASP A 149 -1.87 -11.44 6.30
CA ASP A 149 -2.77 -12.19 7.18
C ASP A 149 -3.75 -13.05 6.35
N PRO A 150 -3.97 -14.34 6.71
CA PRO A 150 -4.85 -15.23 5.95
C PRO A 150 -6.24 -14.64 5.67
N LEU A 151 -6.81 -13.89 6.62
CA LEU A 151 -8.12 -13.28 6.48
C LEU A 151 -8.12 -12.14 5.47
N ASN A 152 -7.09 -11.29 5.49
CA ASN A 152 -6.96 -10.18 4.55
C ASN A 152 -6.70 -10.69 3.13
N MET A 153 -5.81 -11.66 2.97
CA MET A 153 -5.52 -12.27 1.66
C MET A 153 -6.75 -13.01 1.10
N PHE A 154 -7.47 -13.75 1.95
CA PHE A 154 -8.75 -14.35 1.57
C PHE A 154 -9.79 -13.29 1.16
N GLY A 155 -9.93 -12.23 1.95
CA GLY A 155 -10.87 -11.14 1.70
C GLY A 155 -10.66 -10.51 0.34
N ASN A 156 -9.42 -10.11 0.04
CA ASN A 156 -9.05 -9.52 -1.25
C ASN A 156 -9.32 -10.47 -2.42
N ASP A 157 -8.99 -11.76 -2.27
CA ASP A 157 -9.25 -12.77 -3.31
C ASP A 157 -10.74 -13.02 -3.56
N GLN A 158 -11.55 -13.16 -2.50
CA GLN A 158 -12.99 -13.35 -2.65
C GLN A 158 -13.68 -12.11 -3.21
N LEU A 159 -13.25 -10.93 -2.79
CA LEU A 159 -13.77 -9.67 -3.32
C LEU A 159 -13.40 -9.52 -4.80
N ALA A 160 -12.14 -9.78 -5.18
CA ALA A 160 -11.71 -9.77 -6.58
C ALA A 160 -12.50 -10.76 -7.44
N LYS A 161 -12.76 -11.97 -6.95
CA LYS A 161 -13.60 -12.96 -7.64
C LYS A 161 -15.03 -12.47 -7.82
N THR A 162 -15.61 -11.85 -6.79
CA THR A 162 -16.97 -11.30 -6.83
C THR A 162 -17.08 -10.17 -7.86
N LEU A 163 -16.14 -9.23 -7.83
CA LEU A 163 -16.07 -8.09 -8.73
C LEU A 163 -15.82 -8.53 -10.19
N SER A 164 -14.92 -9.50 -10.40
CA SER A 164 -14.68 -10.10 -11.72
C SER A 164 -15.93 -10.77 -12.29
N PHE A 165 -16.67 -11.49 -11.44
CA PHE A 165 -17.91 -12.14 -11.86
C PHE A 165 -19.02 -11.10 -12.18
N ALA A 166 -19.10 -10.02 -11.40
CA ALA A 166 -20.03 -8.93 -11.67
C ALA A 166 -19.74 -8.23 -13.01
N LEU A 167 -18.46 -7.99 -13.32
CA LEU A 167 -18.04 -7.49 -14.64
C LEU A 167 -18.42 -8.45 -15.78
N GLN A 168 -18.20 -9.75 -15.61
CA GLN A 168 -18.57 -10.76 -16.62
C GLN A 168 -20.08 -10.84 -16.88
N LYS A 169 -20.89 -10.41 -15.91
CA LYS A 169 -22.35 -10.37 -16.01
C LYS A 169 -22.91 -9.01 -16.42
N ASP A 170 -22.05 -8.03 -16.73
CA ASP A 170 -22.44 -6.65 -17.00
C ASP A 170 -23.26 -6.02 -15.84
N ILE A 171 -23.07 -6.51 -14.60
CA ILE A 171 -23.65 -5.92 -13.38
C ILE A 171 -22.87 -4.67 -13.00
N LEU A 172 -21.55 -4.74 -13.14
CA LEU A 172 -20.64 -3.61 -13.03
C LEU A 172 -19.99 -3.34 -14.39
N SER A 173 -19.57 -2.10 -14.56
CA SER A 173 -18.67 -1.60 -15.59
C SER A 173 -17.32 -1.22 -14.96
N ILE A 174 -16.29 -0.99 -15.79
CA ILE A 174 -14.98 -0.55 -15.30
C ILE A 174 -15.08 0.84 -14.63
N GLU A 175 -15.97 1.69 -15.14
CA GLU A 175 -16.21 3.02 -14.61
C GLU A 175 -16.80 3.00 -13.19
N ASP A 176 -17.50 1.93 -12.80
CA ASP A 176 -18.06 1.81 -11.44
C ASP A 176 -16.98 1.75 -10.37
N PHE A 177 -15.76 1.29 -10.71
CA PHE A 177 -14.63 1.26 -9.78
C PHE A 177 -14.07 2.66 -9.46
N LEU A 178 -14.50 3.70 -10.17
CA LEU A 178 -14.16 5.09 -9.85
C LEU A 178 -15.09 5.71 -8.78
N LYS A 179 -16.05 4.95 -8.27
CA LYS A 179 -16.94 5.33 -7.17
C LYS A 179 -16.30 4.99 -5.81
N GLU A 180 -17.00 5.32 -4.72
CA GLU A 180 -16.60 4.91 -3.38
C GLU A 180 -16.89 3.42 -3.14
N ASP A 181 -16.17 2.80 -2.20
CA ASP A 181 -16.33 1.39 -1.82
C ASP A 181 -17.79 1.02 -1.55
N GLU A 182 -18.49 1.84 -0.78
CA GLU A 182 -19.89 1.60 -0.40
C GLU A 182 -20.83 1.64 -1.62
N ASP A 183 -20.61 2.56 -2.57
CA ASP A 183 -21.42 2.63 -3.79
C ASP A 183 -21.27 1.35 -4.63
N VAL A 184 -20.05 0.81 -4.73
CA VAL A 184 -19.81 -0.44 -5.48
C VAL A 184 -20.48 -1.62 -4.78
N ILE A 185 -20.44 -1.70 -3.45
CA ILE A 185 -21.20 -2.73 -2.71
C ILE A 185 -22.70 -2.59 -2.96
N HIS A 186 -23.27 -1.38 -2.88
CA HIS A 186 -24.70 -1.17 -3.13
C HIS A 186 -25.11 -1.63 -4.53
N LEU A 187 -24.32 -1.36 -5.56
CA LEU A 187 -24.59 -1.86 -6.92
C LEU A 187 -24.61 -3.39 -6.99
N LEU A 188 -23.70 -4.06 -6.28
CA LEU A 188 -23.67 -5.52 -6.20
C LEU A 188 -24.91 -6.06 -5.47
N GLU A 189 -25.31 -5.44 -4.37
CA GLU A 189 -26.47 -5.83 -3.58
C GLU A 189 -27.81 -5.60 -4.33
N GLU A 190 -27.96 -4.44 -4.97
CA GLU A 190 -29.15 -4.06 -5.73
C GLU A 190 -29.33 -4.85 -7.03
N SER A 191 -28.27 -5.50 -7.53
CA SER A 191 -28.34 -6.35 -8.72
C SER A 191 -29.37 -7.49 -8.61
N GLY A 192 -29.67 -7.92 -7.38
CA GLY A 192 -30.55 -9.07 -7.11
C GLY A 192 -30.01 -10.41 -7.62
N ASP A 193 -28.75 -10.48 -8.08
CA ASP A 193 -28.15 -11.69 -8.60
C ASP A 193 -27.80 -12.66 -7.44
N SER A 194 -28.46 -13.81 -7.41
CA SER A 194 -28.30 -14.78 -6.32
C SER A 194 -26.86 -15.29 -6.16
N SER A 195 -26.06 -15.31 -7.23
CA SER A 195 -24.66 -15.72 -7.15
C SER A 195 -23.83 -14.64 -6.47
N ILE A 196 -24.02 -13.37 -6.83
CA ILE A 196 -23.37 -12.23 -6.16
C ILE A 196 -23.74 -12.21 -4.67
N THR A 197 -25.02 -12.34 -4.33
CA THR A 197 -25.46 -12.40 -2.92
C THR A 197 -24.77 -13.52 -2.16
N SER A 198 -24.64 -14.71 -2.76
CA SER A 198 -23.95 -15.84 -2.14
C SER A 198 -22.45 -15.60 -1.97
N MET A 199 -21.82 -14.93 -2.93
CA MET A 199 -20.38 -14.60 -2.87
C MET A 199 -20.11 -13.54 -1.79
N LEU A 200 -20.91 -12.48 -1.71
CA LEU A 200 -20.84 -11.47 -0.64
C LEU A 200 -21.07 -12.10 0.73
N HIS A 201 -22.08 -12.97 0.86
CA HIS A 201 -22.31 -13.71 2.10
C HIS A 201 -21.08 -14.57 2.47
N THR A 202 -20.41 -15.18 1.50
CA THR A 202 -19.18 -15.97 1.73
C THR A 202 -18.04 -15.08 2.19
N LEU A 203 -17.81 -13.95 1.53
CA LEU A 203 -16.81 -12.95 1.91
C LEU A 203 -16.99 -12.52 3.38
N CYS A 204 -18.21 -12.15 3.78
CA CYS A 204 -18.47 -11.61 5.12
C CYS A 204 -18.56 -12.65 6.25
N ASN A 205 -18.84 -13.92 5.93
CA ASN A 205 -19.14 -14.94 6.96
C ASN A 205 -18.16 -16.12 7.00
N SER A 206 -17.14 -16.12 6.15
CA SER A 206 -16.11 -17.16 6.17
C SER A 206 -15.15 -16.96 7.34
N LYS A 207 -14.67 -18.09 7.86
CA LYS A 207 -13.55 -18.12 8.79
C LYS A 207 -12.39 -18.80 8.08
N VAL A 208 -11.21 -18.21 8.19
CA VAL A 208 -10.00 -18.77 7.62
C VAL A 208 -8.91 -18.81 8.68
N GLU A 209 -7.99 -19.74 8.48
CA GLU A 209 -6.80 -19.89 9.32
C GLU A 209 -5.57 -20.09 8.43
N GLU A 210 -4.38 -19.89 9.02
CA GLU A 210 -3.13 -20.21 8.34
C GLU A 210 -3.02 -21.73 8.16
N GLY A 211 -2.90 -22.15 6.90
CA GLY A 211 -2.69 -23.53 6.50
C GLY A 211 -1.21 -23.92 6.50
N THR A 212 -0.93 -25.10 5.95
CA THR A 212 0.43 -25.63 5.79
C THR A 212 0.62 -26.16 4.38
N LEU A 213 1.87 -26.38 3.96
CA LEU A 213 2.18 -26.98 2.64
C LEU A 213 1.46 -28.32 2.39
N SER A 214 1.18 -29.10 3.44
CA SER A 214 0.48 -30.38 3.34
C SER A 214 -1.04 -30.29 3.55
N CYS A 215 -1.56 -29.14 4.00
CA CYS A 215 -2.98 -28.94 4.30
C CYS A 215 -3.36 -27.47 4.12
N TYR A 216 -3.89 -27.14 2.94
CA TYR A 216 -4.38 -25.81 2.57
C TYR A 216 -5.48 -25.93 1.51
N ASP A 217 -6.26 -24.88 1.33
CA ASP A 217 -7.25 -24.76 0.24
C ASP A 217 -6.77 -23.82 -0.86
N VAL A 218 -6.06 -22.75 -0.47
CA VAL A 218 -5.49 -21.76 -1.40
C VAL A 218 -4.05 -21.45 -0.98
N HIS A 219 -3.15 -21.31 -1.94
CA HIS A 219 -1.79 -20.77 -1.73
C HIS A 219 -1.66 -19.49 -2.54
N GLN A 220 -1.18 -18.43 -1.91
CA GLN A 220 -1.06 -17.10 -2.52
C GLN A 220 0.27 -16.45 -2.16
N THR A 221 0.72 -15.61 -3.07
CA THR A 221 1.92 -14.78 -2.96
C THR A 221 1.53 -13.32 -3.14
N THR A 222 2.32 -12.41 -2.60
CA THR A 222 2.10 -10.96 -2.70
C THR A 222 3.30 -10.27 -3.35
N LYS A 223 3.13 -9.01 -3.76
CA LYS A 223 4.22 -8.15 -4.23
C LYS A 223 5.31 -8.07 -3.17
N THR A 224 6.57 -8.16 -3.61
CA THR A 224 7.71 -8.08 -2.70
C THR A 224 7.85 -6.67 -2.14
N ARG A 225 7.71 -6.54 -0.82
CA ARG A 225 7.80 -5.27 -0.08
C ARG A 225 8.87 -5.42 1.00
N LEU A 226 10.08 -4.95 0.69
CA LEU A 226 11.24 -4.99 1.60
C LEU A 226 11.66 -3.56 1.96
N ILE A 227 12.20 -3.41 3.16
CA ILE A 227 12.75 -2.15 3.64
C ILE A 227 14.12 -2.35 4.28
N ASP A 228 15.05 -1.44 4.00
CA ASP A 228 16.38 -1.36 4.58
C ASP A 228 16.82 0.12 4.62
N PRO A 229 16.28 0.91 5.56
CA PRO A 229 16.52 2.35 5.61
C PRO A 229 18.01 2.69 5.68
N LEU A 230 18.41 3.72 4.94
CA LEU A 230 19.74 4.33 5.07
C LEU A 230 19.82 5.14 6.36
N VAL A 231 20.95 5.00 7.06
CA VAL A 231 21.24 5.73 8.30
C VAL A 231 22.48 6.59 8.11
N VAL A 232 22.43 7.84 8.59
CA VAL A 232 23.57 8.76 8.55
C VAL A 232 24.52 8.43 9.70
N VAL A 233 25.70 7.86 9.38
CA VAL A 233 26.76 7.57 10.34
C VAL A 233 28.04 8.28 9.93
N SER A 234 28.52 9.23 10.74
CA SER A 234 29.75 9.99 10.45
C SER A 234 29.79 10.61 9.04
N SER A 235 28.65 11.13 8.55
CA SER A 235 28.46 11.68 7.19
C SER A 235 28.51 10.66 6.05
N GLN A 236 28.38 9.37 6.35
CA GLN A 236 28.19 8.31 5.35
C GLN A 236 26.79 7.72 5.50
N LEU A 237 26.17 7.37 4.38
CA LEU A 237 24.91 6.63 4.36
C LEU A 237 25.21 5.14 4.41
N VAL A 238 24.66 4.46 5.41
CA VAL A 238 24.85 3.02 5.61
C VAL A 238 23.47 2.37 5.80
N PRO A 239 23.12 1.31 5.05
CA PRO A 239 21.90 0.56 5.29
C PRO A 239 21.83 0.03 6.73
N VAL A 240 20.67 0.10 7.36
CA VAL A 240 20.52 -0.32 8.76
C VAL A 240 20.83 -1.81 8.94
N SER A 241 20.62 -2.66 7.93
CA SER A 241 21.02 -4.07 7.95
C SER A 241 22.53 -4.30 8.12
N ASN A 242 23.38 -3.32 7.77
CA ASN A 242 24.82 -3.36 8.02
C ASN A 242 25.19 -2.86 9.43
N LEU A 243 24.29 -2.15 10.10
CA LEU A 243 24.49 -1.57 11.44
C LEU A 243 23.83 -2.40 12.54
N SER A 244 22.77 -3.14 12.22
CA SER A 244 22.00 -3.96 13.14
C SER A 244 21.82 -5.37 12.61
N ALA A 245 22.32 -6.34 13.38
CA ALA A 245 22.09 -7.76 13.12
C ALA A 245 20.60 -8.13 13.23
N ASN A 246 19.83 -7.43 14.07
CA ASN A 246 18.40 -7.66 14.21
C ASN A 246 17.63 -7.18 12.96
N ALA A 247 17.91 -5.96 12.48
CA ALA A 247 17.29 -5.45 11.25
C ALA A 247 17.57 -6.34 10.03
N LYS A 248 18.81 -6.84 9.94
CA LYS A 248 19.20 -7.80 8.90
C LYS A 248 18.40 -9.10 8.99
N MET A 249 18.35 -9.70 10.18
CA MET A 249 17.60 -10.94 10.42
C MET A 249 16.11 -10.77 10.09
N LEU A 250 15.49 -9.67 10.53
CA LEU A 250 14.08 -9.37 10.25
C LEU A 250 13.81 -9.24 8.75
N THR A 251 14.70 -8.57 8.02
CA THR A 251 14.60 -8.41 6.56
C THR A 251 14.74 -9.74 5.83
N GLU A 252 15.69 -10.59 6.24
CA GLU A 252 15.87 -11.93 5.68
C GLU A 252 14.64 -12.82 5.94
N GLN A 253 14.10 -12.80 7.18
CA GLN A 253 12.88 -13.54 7.54
C GLN A 253 11.65 -13.06 6.77
N ALA A 254 11.48 -11.74 6.63
CA ALA A 254 10.37 -11.17 5.87
C ALA A 254 10.47 -11.58 4.40
N LYS A 255 11.66 -11.49 3.80
CA LYS A 255 11.91 -11.92 2.42
C LYS A 255 11.53 -13.40 2.21
N GLU A 256 12.01 -14.29 3.07
CA GLU A 256 11.68 -15.73 2.98
C GLU A 256 10.17 -15.98 3.12
N THR A 257 9.50 -15.24 4.01
CA THR A 257 8.05 -15.36 4.23
C THR A 257 7.26 -14.90 3.01
N ILE A 258 7.60 -13.74 2.45
CA ILE A 258 6.98 -13.18 1.25
C ILE A 258 7.18 -14.11 0.05
N GLU A 259 8.40 -14.61 -0.17
CA GLU A 259 8.72 -15.52 -1.28
C GLU A 259 8.00 -16.87 -1.14
N LYS A 260 7.87 -17.38 0.09
CA LYS A 260 7.11 -18.60 0.38
C LYS A 260 5.62 -18.41 0.14
N GLY A 261 5.11 -17.20 0.35
CA GLY A 261 3.68 -16.91 0.34
C GLY A 261 2.95 -17.56 1.52
N ILE A 262 1.63 -17.37 1.56
CA ILE A 262 0.78 -17.92 2.61
C ILE A 262 -0.11 -19.04 2.10
N TYR A 263 -0.30 -20.03 2.95
CA TYR A 263 -1.25 -21.12 2.77
C TYR A 263 -2.50 -20.75 3.58
N ILE A 264 -3.66 -20.75 2.94
CA ILE A 264 -4.93 -20.39 3.56
C ILE A 264 -5.80 -21.65 3.63
N LYS A 265 -6.39 -21.89 4.80
CA LYS A 265 -7.33 -22.98 5.03
C LYS A 265 -8.69 -22.42 5.42
N PHE A 266 -9.75 -22.93 4.80
CA PHE A 266 -11.12 -22.54 5.13
C PHE A 266 -11.60 -23.36 6.33
N CYS A 267 -12.08 -22.67 7.36
CA CYS A 267 -12.67 -23.33 8.50
C CYS A 267 -14.13 -23.70 8.15
N SER A 268 -14.42 -25.00 8.03
CA SER A 268 -15.80 -25.48 8.02
C SER A 268 -16.49 -25.06 9.33
N LYS A 269 -17.65 -24.40 9.25
CA LYS A 269 -18.47 -24.05 10.41
C LYS A 269 -18.71 -25.32 11.25
N GLN A 270 -18.26 -25.31 12.51
CA GLN A 270 -18.78 -26.21 13.55
C GLN A 270 -20.16 -25.76 13.98
#